data_AF-A0A060CMC8-F1
#
_entry.id   AF-A0A060CMC8-F1
#
_cell.length_a   1.000
_cell.length_b   1.000
_cell.length_c   1.000
_cell.angle_alpha   90.00
_cell.angle_beta   90.00
_cell.angle_gamma   90.00
#
_symmetry.space_group_name_H-M   'P 1'
#
loop_
_entity.id
_entity.type
_entity.pdbx_description
1 polymer ?
#
loop_
_entity_poly.entity_id
_entity_poly.type
_entity_poly.pdbx_seq_one_letter_code
_entity_poly.pdbx_strand_id
1 'polypeptide(L)'
;GRVRFHMWLQWVAEQQLSSTQRTARDAGMAVGVVGDLAVGVSAAGADAWMLRTTFAEGVQVGAPPDAFNQTGQDWGQPPWRPDRLADLAYAPFRAMVHGALRHAGGCASTTSSACSACGG
;
A
#
# COMPACT_ATOMS: atom_id res chain seq x y z
N GLY A 1 1.61 5.02 27.79
CA GLY A 1 2.50 5.83 26.93
C GLY A 1 2.00 5.83 25.51
N ARG A 2 2.26 6.90 24.73
CA ARG A 2 1.73 7.11 23.37
C ARG A 2 1.98 5.95 22.40
N VAL A 3 3.17 5.34 22.43
CA VAL A 3 3.51 4.18 21.59
C VAL A 3 2.59 2.99 21.86
N ARG A 4 2.39 2.62 23.13
CA ARG A 4 1.50 1.51 23.51
C ARG A 4 0.05 1.78 23.10
N PHE A 5 -0.39 3.04 23.14
CA PHE A 5 -1.72 3.42 22.69
C PHE A 5 -1.89 3.18 21.18
N HIS A 6 -0.93 3.59 20.34
CA HIS A 6 -1.01 3.33 18.90
C HIS A 6 -0.88 1.84 18.56
N MET A 7 -0.06 1.08 19.28
CA MET A 7 -0.01 -0.38 19.15
C MET A 7 -1.36 -1.03 19.50
N TRP A 8 -2.01 -0.57 20.57
CA TRP A 8 -3.33 -1.04 20.94
C TRP A 8 -4.39 -0.70 19.88
N LEU A 9 -4.34 0.50 19.28
CA LEU A 9 -5.23 0.85 18.17
C LEU A 9 -5.07 -0.06 16.96
N GLN A 10 -3.83 -0.39 16.58
CA GLN A 10 -3.56 -1.34 15.49
C GLN A 10 -4.12 -2.73 15.81
N TRP A 11 -3.97 -3.19 17.05
CA TRP A 11 -4.55 -4.45 17.51
C TRP A 11 -6.09 -4.45 17.46
N VAL A 12 -6.73 -3.37 17.91
CA VAL A 12 -8.20 -3.24 17.84
C VAL A 12 -8.68 -3.27 16.39
N ALA A 13 -8.02 -2.55 15.49
CA ALA A 13 -8.36 -2.55 14.06
C ALA A 13 -8.23 -3.95 13.46
N GLU A 14 -7.17 -4.69 13.79
CA GLU A 14 -6.96 -6.07 13.36
C GLU A 14 -8.13 -6.98 13.78
N GLN A 15 -8.56 -6.87 15.04
CA GLN A 15 -9.66 -7.67 15.58
C GLN A 15 -11.00 -7.36 14.88
N GLN A 16 -11.25 -6.07 14.61
CA GLN A 16 -12.46 -5.63 13.92
C GLN A 16 -12.49 -6.12 12.46
N LEU A 17 -11.41 -5.94 11.70
CA LEU A 17 -11.31 -6.42 10.31
C LEU A 17 -11.47 -7.94 10.24
N SER A 18 -10.81 -8.66 11.13
CA SER A 18 -10.92 -10.11 11.28
C SER A 18 -12.36 -10.55 11.54
N SER A 19 -13.10 -9.82 12.38
CA SER A 19 -14.51 -10.09 12.64
C SER A 19 -15.38 -9.83 11.41
N THR A 20 -15.18 -8.71 10.72
CA THR A 20 -15.95 -8.37 9.51
C THR A 20 -15.78 -9.44 8.43
N GLN A 21 -14.56 -9.94 8.21
CA GLN A 21 -14.31 -10.99 7.23
C GLN A 21 -14.99 -12.32 7.60
N ARG A 22 -14.98 -12.70 8.88
CA ARG A 22 -15.72 -13.87 9.36
C ARG A 22 -17.21 -13.71 9.10
N THR A 23 -17.80 -12.61 9.54
CA THR A 23 -19.23 -12.32 9.33
C THR A 23 -19.61 -12.39 7.85
N ALA A 24 -18.77 -11.84 6.96
CA ALA A 24 -19.00 -11.90 5.51
C ALA A 24 -19.04 -13.35 4.99
N ARG A 25 -18.10 -14.19 5.43
CA ARG A 25 -18.06 -15.62 5.05
C ARG A 25 -19.21 -16.41 5.66
N ASP A 26 -19.55 -16.17 6.92
CA ASP A 26 -20.65 -16.85 7.61
C ASP A 26 -22.00 -16.50 6.97
N ALA A 27 -22.13 -15.31 6.38
CA ALA A 27 -23.28 -14.90 5.57
C ALA A 27 -23.31 -15.53 4.16
N GLY A 28 -22.34 -16.39 3.81
CA GLY A 28 -22.29 -17.12 2.55
C GLY A 28 -21.45 -16.46 1.44
N MET A 29 -20.71 -15.38 1.72
CA MET A 29 -19.83 -14.78 0.72
C MET A 29 -18.58 -15.64 0.50
N ALA A 30 -18.43 -16.22 -0.69
CA ALA A 30 -17.31 -17.11 -1.03
C ALA A 30 -15.93 -16.45 -0.88
N VAL A 31 -15.81 -15.16 -1.26
CA VAL A 31 -14.58 -14.38 -1.13
C VAL A 31 -14.58 -13.61 0.21
N GLY A 32 -15.71 -12.98 0.54
CA GLY A 32 -15.82 -12.06 1.67
C GLY A 32 -15.41 -10.64 1.28
N VAL A 33 -14.78 -9.91 2.19
CA VAL A 33 -14.29 -8.55 1.98
C VAL A 33 -13.19 -8.53 0.93
N VAL A 34 -13.27 -7.57 0.01
CA VAL A 34 -12.20 -7.25 -0.94
C VAL A 34 -11.62 -5.90 -0.56
N GLY A 35 -10.32 -5.86 -0.27
CA GLY A 35 -9.60 -4.62 0.04
C GLY A 35 -9.14 -3.89 -1.23
N ASP A 36 -8.84 -2.60 -1.10
CA ASP A 36 -8.18 -1.82 -2.13
C ASP A 36 -6.76 -1.47 -1.65
N LEU A 37 -5.76 -1.86 -2.43
CA LEU A 37 -4.36 -1.57 -2.17
C LEU A 37 -3.96 -0.33 -2.97
N ALA A 38 -3.73 0.76 -2.24
CA ALA A 38 -3.26 2.01 -2.81
C ALA A 38 -1.93 1.84 -3.56
N VAL A 39 -1.71 2.70 -4.56
CA VAL A 39 -0.52 2.70 -5.45
C VAL A 39 0.78 2.93 -4.68
N GLY A 40 0.73 3.71 -3.61
CA GLY A 40 1.90 4.10 -2.85
C GLY A 40 1.53 4.72 -1.51
N VAL A 41 2.57 5.19 -0.82
CA VAL A 41 2.47 5.79 0.51
C VAL A 41 2.75 7.29 0.42
N SER A 42 2.27 8.07 1.39
CA SER A 42 2.64 9.49 1.46
C SER A 42 4.13 9.65 1.77
N ALA A 43 4.80 10.60 1.12
CA ALA A 43 6.19 10.97 1.40
C ALA A 43 6.44 11.40 2.87
N ALA A 44 5.40 11.89 3.56
CA ALA A 44 5.45 12.27 4.98
C ALA A 44 4.89 11.18 5.92
N GLY A 45 4.59 9.99 5.38
CA GLY A 45 3.97 8.89 6.12
C GLY A 45 4.96 8.06 6.94
N ALA A 46 4.41 7.19 7.79
CA ALA A 46 5.20 6.28 8.63
C ALA A 46 6.08 5.33 7.79
N ASP A 47 5.58 4.82 6.67
CA ASP A 47 6.34 3.93 5.78
C ASP A 47 7.52 4.64 5.12
N ALA A 48 7.33 5.87 4.65
CA ALA A 48 8.42 6.68 4.10
C ALA A 48 9.50 7.01 5.15
N TRP A 49 9.12 7.13 6.43
CA TRP A 49 10.07 7.30 7.53
C TRP A 49 10.80 5.99 7.89
N MET A 50 10.07 4.88 8.04
CA MET A 50 10.63 3.59 8.45
C MET A 50 11.44 2.91 7.35
N LEU A 51 11.03 3.05 6.09
CA LEU A 51 11.57 2.37 4.92
C LEU A 51 12.26 3.37 3.97
N ARG A 52 12.82 4.46 4.51
CA ARG A 52 13.37 5.58 3.72
C ARG A 52 14.31 5.13 2.59
N THR A 53 15.15 4.13 2.85
CA THR A 53 16.15 3.63 1.88
C THR A 53 15.54 2.82 0.74
N THR A 54 14.30 2.36 0.85
CA THR A 54 13.61 1.58 -0.20
C THR A 54 12.75 2.43 -1.11
N PHE A 55 12.60 3.72 -0.82
CA PHE A 55 11.90 4.69 -1.67
C PHE A 55 12.90 5.62 -2.36
N ALA A 56 12.56 6.09 -3.56
CA ALA A 56 13.39 7.03 -4.30
C ALA A 56 13.16 8.45 -3.79
N GLU A 57 14.20 9.08 -3.26
CA GLU A 57 14.12 10.46 -2.78
C GLU A 57 14.16 11.44 -3.95
N GLY A 58 13.36 12.51 -3.87
CA GLY A 58 13.31 13.57 -4.89
C GLY A 58 12.52 13.21 -6.16
N VAL A 59 11.95 12.00 -6.23
CA VAL A 59 11.08 11.54 -7.34
C VAL A 59 9.67 11.32 -6.80
N GLN A 60 8.65 11.64 -7.59
CA GLN A 60 7.25 11.44 -7.25
C GLN A 60 6.54 10.61 -8.33
N VAL A 61 5.60 9.77 -7.90
CA VAL A 61 4.69 9.03 -8.77
C VAL A 61 3.60 9.97 -9.26
N GLY A 62 3.22 9.80 -10.52
CA GLY A 62 2.18 10.59 -11.16
C GLY A 62 1.74 9.98 -12.48
N ALA A 63 1.04 10.77 -13.27
CA ALA A 63 0.64 10.42 -14.63
C ALA A 63 1.11 11.50 -15.62
N PRO A 64 1.58 11.13 -16.81
CA PRO A 64 1.94 12.12 -17.84
C PRO A 64 0.70 12.91 -18.31
N PRO A 65 0.89 14.06 -18.97
CA PRO A 65 -0.20 14.79 -19.61
C PRO A 65 -1.08 13.94 -20.51
N ASP A 66 -2.39 14.16 -20.43
CA ASP A 66 -3.39 13.52 -21.28
C ASP A 66 -4.45 14.52 -21.77
N ALA A 67 -5.47 14.02 -22.48
CA ALA A 67 -6.53 14.84 -23.05
C ALA A 67 -7.39 15.57 -21.99
N PHE A 68 -7.44 15.07 -20.76
CA PHE A 68 -8.22 15.64 -19.66
C PHE A 68 -7.37 16.50 -18.73
N ASN A 69 -6.11 16.11 -18.53
CA ASN A 69 -5.14 16.83 -17.71
C ASN A 69 -3.87 17.13 -18.50
N GLN A 70 -3.87 18.29 -19.14
CA GLN A 70 -2.80 18.76 -20.03
C GLN A 70 -1.47 19.01 -19.33
N THR A 71 -1.44 19.09 -17.99
CA THR A 71 -0.21 19.24 -17.20
C THR A 71 0.26 17.93 -16.57
N GLY A 72 -0.51 16.85 -16.73
CA GLY A 72 -0.29 15.59 -16.00
C GLY A 72 -0.65 15.70 -14.52
N GLN A 73 -0.34 14.66 -13.76
CA GLN A 73 -0.67 14.55 -12.34
C GLN A 73 0.58 14.25 -11.54
N ASP A 74 0.70 14.85 -10.37
CA ASP A 74 1.63 14.48 -9.32
C ASP A 74 0.81 14.03 -8.10
N TRP A 75 1.05 12.80 -7.62
CA TRP A 75 0.32 12.22 -6.51
C TRP A 75 1.08 12.31 -5.17
N GLY A 76 2.29 12.89 -5.15
CA GLY A 76 3.07 13.10 -3.93
C GLY A 76 3.50 11.81 -3.21
N GLN A 77 3.56 10.71 -3.96
CA GLN A 77 4.00 9.41 -3.47
C GLN A 77 5.42 9.12 -3.98
N PRO A 78 6.40 8.83 -3.11
CA PRO A 78 7.71 8.46 -3.58
C PRO A 78 7.65 7.04 -4.17
N PRO A 79 8.22 6.80 -5.37
CA PRO A 79 8.23 5.46 -5.94
C PRO A 79 9.18 4.54 -5.17
N TRP A 80 8.92 3.25 -5.22
CA TRP A 80 9.87 2.25 -4.76
C TRP A 80 11.16 2.32 -5.57
N ARG A 81 12.29 2.08 -4.91
CA ARG A 81 13.58 1.86 -5.56
C ARG A 81 13.69 0.39 -6.01
N PRO A 82 13.70 0.11 -7.33
CA PRO A 82 13.70 -1.27 -7.81
C PRO A 82 14.96 -2.04 -7.39
N ASP A 83 16.13 -1.39 -7.43
CA ASP A 83 17.41 -1.93 -6.99
C ASP A 83 17.37 -2.35 -5.51
N ARG A 84 16.86 -1.46 -4.64
CA ARG A 84 16.78 -1.72 -3.20
C ARG A 84 15.74 -2.76 -2.84
N LEU A 85 14.61 -2.80 -3.54
CA LEU A 85 13.64 -3.88 -3.36
C LEU A 85 14.23 -5.23 -3.77
N ALA A 86 14.98 -5.30 -4.87
CA ALA A 86 15.66 -6.52 -5.29
C ALA A 86 16.71 -6.98 -4.25
N ASP A 87 17.55 -6.06 -3.75
CA ASP A 87 18.52 -6.33 -2.68
C ASP A 87 17.86 -6.92 -1.43
N LEU A 88 16.65 -6.47 -1.10
CA LEU A 88 15.87 -6.94 0.06
C LEU A 88 14.97 -8.14 -0.26
N ALA A 89 15.14 -8.78 -1.41
CA ALA A 89 14.30 -9.88 -1.89
C ALA A 89 12.79 -9.56 -1.79
N TYR A 90 12.44 -8.30 -2.08
CA TYR A 90 11.09 -7.75 -2.05
C TYR A 90 10.37 -7.88 -0.70
N ALA A 91 11.11 -8.05 0.41
CA ALA A 91 10.52 -8.25 1.73
C ALA A 91 9.54 -7.13 2.15
N PRO A 92 9.82 -5.82 1.97
CA PRO A 92 8.88 -4.76 2.32
C PRO A 92 7.59 -4.81 1.51
N PHE A 93 7.71 -5.05 0.20
CA PHE A 93 6.55 -5.19 -0.70
C PHE A 93 5.69 -6.41 -0.30
N ARG A 94 6.32 -7.55 -0.02
CA ARG A 94 5.62 -8.75 0.44
C ARG A 94 4.90 -8.50 1.77
N ALA A 95 5.54 -7.82 2.72
CA ALA A 95 4.93 -7.49 3.99
C ALA A 95 3.67 -6.62 3.81
N MET A 96 3.73 -5.62 2.93
CA MET A 96 2.57 -4.78 2.59
C MET A 96 1.42 -5.61 1.98
N VAL A 97 1.71 -6.46 0.99
CA VAL A 97 0.69 -7.32 0.34
C VAL A 97 0.10 -8.32 1.34
N HIS A 98 0.93 -8.94 2.19
CA HIS A 98 0.46 -9.82 3.25
C HIS A 98 -0.45 -9.10 4.25
N GLY A 99 -0.11 -7.86 4.62
CA GLY A 99 -0.93 -7.04 5.51
C GLY A 99 -2.30 -6.74 4.90
N ALA A 100 -2.34 -6.31 3.64
CA ALA A 100 -3.58 -5.98 2.93
C ALA A 100 -4.52 -7.19 2.77
N LEU A 101 -3.96 -8.39 2.57
CA LEU A 101 -4.73 -9.62 2.38
C LEU A 101 -5.06 -10.37 3.68
N ARG A 102 -4.46 -10.01 4.83
CA ARG A 102 -4.59 -10.75 6.10
C ARG A 102 -6.04 -10.96 6.54
N HIS A 103 -6.91 -9.99 6.25
CA HIS A 103 -8.33 -10.00 6.63
C HIS A 103 -9.26 -9.82 5.43
N ALA A 104 -8.78 -10.09 4.22
CA ALA A 104 -9.57 -9.96 3.00
C ALA A 104 -9.53 -11.27 2.20
N GLY A 105 -10.58 -11.54 1.43
CA GLY A 105 -10.60 -12.63 0.46
C GLY A 105 -9.90 -12.30 -0.86
N GLY A 106 -9.64 -11.01 -1.09
CA GLY A 106 -8.94 -10.52 -2.27
C GLY A 106 -8.54 -9.06 -2.13
N CYS A 107 -7.72 -8.57 -3.07
CA CYS A 107 -7.36 -7.17 -3.18
C CYS A 107 -7.45 -6.69 -4.63
N ALA A 108 -8.00 -5.50 -4.84
CA ALA A 108 -7.82 -4.73 -6.06
C ALA A 108 -6.63 -3.77 -5.87
N SER A 109 -5.81 -3.56 -6.90
CA SER A 109 -4.74 -2.56 -6.86
C SER A 109 -5.16 -1.33 -7.66
N THR A 110 -5.11 -0.13 -7.07
CA THR A 110 -5.71 1.07 -7.68
C THR A 110 -5.03 1.51 -8.99
N THR A 111 -3.81 1.07 -9.32
CA THR A 111 -3.21 1.33 -10.65
C THR A 111 -2.10 0.31 -10.95
N SER A 112 -2.23 -0.49 -12.01
CA SER A 112 -1.21 -1.49 -12.39
C SER A 112 0.02 -0.90 -13.09
N SER A 113 -0.07 0.31 -13.63
CA SER A 113 0.99 0.93 -14.45
C SER A 113 2.09 1.66 -13.66
N ALA A 114 1.95 1.84 -12.35
CA ALA A 114 2.95 2.53 -11.53
C ALA A 114 4.29 1.78 -11.40
N CYS A 115 4.30 0.45 -11.63
CA CYS A 115 5.53 -0.34 -11.62
C CYS A 115 6.50 -0.02 -12.77
N SER A 116 6.05 0.67 -13.84
CA SER A 116 6.86 0.90 -15.04
C SER A 116 7.67 2.21 -15.03
N ALA A 117 7.57 3.03 -13.98
CA ALA A 117 8.08 4.41 -14.01
C ALA A 117 9.56 4.59 -13.59
N CYS A 118 10.31 3.53 -13.27
CA CYS A 118 11.71 3.63 -12.83
C CYS A 118 12.71 2.92 -13.76
N GLY A 119 12.56 3.12 -15.08
CA GLY A 119 13.56 2.75 -16.07
C GLY A 119 14.15 3.99 -16.73
N GLY A 120 15.23 4.53 -16.18
CA GLY A 120 16.00 5.66 -16.70
C GLY A 120 17.29 5.84 -15.94
#